data_AF-A0A349G753-F1
#
_entry.id   AF-A0A349G753-F1
#
_cell.length_a   1.000
_cell.length_b   1.000
_cell.length_c   1.000
_cell.angle_alpha   90.00
_cell.angle_beta   90.00
_cell.angle_gamma   90.00
#
_symmetry.space_group_name_H-M   'P 1'
#
loop_
_entity.id
_entity.type
_entity.pdbx_description
1 polymer ?
#
loop_
_entity_poly.entity_id
_entity_poly.type
_entity_poly.pdbx_seq_one_letter_code
_entity_poly.pdbx_strand_id
1 'polypeptide(L)' 'MSNMVKVGMADLKVVSHPDSLTTLGLGSCVGICLYDSTTKVTGMAHIM' A
#
# COMPACT_ATOMS: atom_id res chain seq x y z
N MET A 1 -13.01 12.93 0.07
CA MET A 1 -13.09 11.73 0.92
C MET A 1 -11.79 10.96 0.74
N SER A 2 -11.06 10.68 1.81
CA SER A 2 -9.90 9.80 1.78
C SER A 2 -10.37 8.35 1.61
N ASN A 3 -9.89 7.65 0.59
CA ASN A 3 -10.23 6.24 0.35
C ASN A 3 -9.15 5.32 0.93
N MET A 4 -9.56 4.20 1.49
CA MET A 4 -8.66 3.15 1.99
C MET A 4 -8.64 2.01 0.98
N VAL A 5 -7.53 1.87 0.25
CA VAL A 5 -7.34 0.87 -0.79
C VAL A 5 -6.63 -0.35 -0.20
N LYS A 6 -7.23 -1.53 -0.37
CA LYS A 6 -6.67 -2.80 0.12
C LYS A 6 -5.70 -3.40 -0.90
N VAL A 7 -4.53 -3.83 -0.43
CA VAL A 7 -3.52 -4.58 -1.18
C VAL A 7 -3.66 -6.06 -0.81
N GLY A 8 -3.83 -6.92 -1.82
CA GLY A 8 -3.92 -8.38 -1.65
C GLY A 8 -2.56 -9.05 -1.47
N MET A 9 -2.53 -10.38 -1.30
CA MET A 9 -1.29 -11.17 -1.39
C MET A 9 -0.81 -11.20 -2.84
N ALA A 10 0.51 -11.10 -3.07
CA ALA A 10 1.12 -11.00 -4.40
C ALA A 10 0.55 -9.84 -5.25
N ASP A 11 0.17 -8.75 -4.58
CA ASP A 11 -0.41 -7.55 -5.20
C ASP A 11 0.44 -6.31 -4.88
N LEU A 12 0.28 -5.29 -5.72
CA LEU A 12 0.88 -3.98 -5.56
C LEU A 12 -0.14 -2.91 -5.92
N LYS A 13 -0.30 -1.93 -5.03
CA LYS A 13 -1.10 -0.73 -5.30
C LYS A 13 -0.30 0.53 -5.05
N VAL A 14 -0.66 1.57 -5.79
CA VAL A 14 -0.13 2.91 -5.64
C VAL A 14 -1.30 3.87 -5.55
N VAL A 15 -1.22 4.80 -4.62
CA VAL A 15 -2.21 5.87 -4.42
C VAL A 15 -1.50 7.19 -4.15
N SER A 16 -2.18 8.29 -4.38
CA SER A 16 -1.73 9.63 -4.01
C SER A 16 -2.60 10.17 -2.88
N HIS A 17 -2.07 11.12 -2.10
CA HIS A 17 -2.87 11.84 -1.12
C HIS A 17 -4.18 12.36 -1.75
N PRO A 18 -5.35 12.21 -1.08
CA PRO A 18 -5.56 11.84 0.32
C PRO A 18 -5.77 10.35 0.60
N ASP A 19 -5.57 9.46 -0.37
CA ASP A 19 -5.86 8.04 -0.24
C ASP A 19 -4.76 7.29 0.52
N SER A 20 -5.12 6.14 1.11
CA SER A 20 -4.25 5.32 1.96
C SER A 20 -4.28 3.86 1.54
N LEU A 21 -3.18 3.14 1.79
CA LEU A 21 -3.04 1.71 1.51
C LEU A 21 -3.16 0.91 2.80
N THR A 22 -3.82 -0.25 2.73
CA THR A 22 -3.88 -1.22 3.82
C THR A 22 -3.73 -2.63 3.27
N THR A 23 -3.23 -3.57 4.06
CA THR A 23 -3.21 -5.00 3.72
C THR A 23 -3.68 -5.79 4.94
N LEU A 24 -4.33 -6.93 4.70
CA LEU A 24 -4.82 -7.81 5.77
C LEU A 24 -4.23 -9.21 5.57
N GLY A 25 -3.87 -9.86 6.68
CA GLY A 25 -3.39 -11.24 6.66
C GLY A 25 -1.96 -11.40 6.17
N LEU A 26 -1.04 -10.51 6.55
CA LEU A 26 0.38 -10.59 6.17
C LEU A 26 1.03 -11.91 6.64
N GLY A 27 0.77 -12.40 7.86
CA GLY A 27 1.29 -13.70 8.30
C GLY A 27 2.82 -13.78 8.19
N SER A 28 3.32 -14.73 7.40
CA SER A 28 4.75 -14.91 7.09
C SER A 28 5.25 -14.11 5.88
N CYS A 29 4.34 -13.47 5.14
CA CYS A 29 4.64 -12.67 3.96
C CYS A 29 5.31 -11.34 4.37
N VAL A 30 5.78 -10.58 3.38
CA VAL A 30 6.46 -9.29 3.58
C VAL A 30 5.70 -8.15 2.89
N GLY A 31 5.37 -7.11 3.65
CA GLY A 31 4.79 -5.87 3.14
C GLY A 31 5.86 -4.81 2.94
N ILE A 32 6.05 -4.35 1.70
CA ILE A 32 6.98 -3.26 1.37
C ILE A 32 6.17 -2.00 1.09
N CYS A 33 6.43 -0.95 1.84
CA CYS A 33 5.79 0.36 1.67
C CYS A 33 6.82 1.41 1.27
N LEU A 34 6.51 2.21 0.26
CA LEU A 34 7.31 3.36 -0.16
C LEU A 34 6.43 4.61 -0.16
N TYR A 35 6.94 5.68 0.43
CA TYR A 35 6.28 6.98 0.47
C TYR A 35 7.20 8.06 -0.05
N ASP A 36 6.74 8.83 -1.03
CA ASP A 36 7.39 10.02 -1.52
C ASP A 36 6.76 11.26 -0.86
N SER A 37 7.55 11.98 -0.06
CA SER A 37 7.10 13.15 0.67
C SER A 37 6.96 14.40 -0.21
N THR A 38 7.60 14.45 -1.38
CA THR A 38 7.53 15.54 -2.36
C THR A 38 6.30 15.39 -3.24
N THR A 39 6.10 14.23 -3.86
CA THR A 39 4.95 13.98 -4.75
C THR A 39 3.70 13.52 -4.02
N LYS A 40 3.82 13.16 -2.73
CA LYS A 40 2.73 12.63 -1.89
C LYS A 40 2.12 11.34 -2.44
N VAL A 41 2.93 10.56 -3.16
CA VAL A 41 2.57 9.23 -3.68
C VAL A 41 3.02 8.17 -2.69
N THR A 42 2.16 7.17 -2.48
CA THR A 42 2.44 6.00 -1.63
C THR A 42 2.22 4.73 -2.44
N GLY A 43 3.18 3.80 -2.36
CA GLY A 43 3.06 2.46 -2.90
C GLY A 43 3.17 1.41 -1.79
N MET A 44 2.44 0.31 -1.94
CA MET A 44 2.55 -0.87 -1.08
C MET A 44 2.52 -2.12 -1.94
N ALA A 45 3.49 -3.00 -1.73
CA ALA A 45 3.57 -4.33 -2.30
C ALA A 45 3.49 -5.37 -1.18
N HIS A 46 2.73 -6.44 -1.38
CA HIS A 46 2.65 -7.54 -0.43
C HIS A 46 3.20 -8.80 -1.11
N ILE A 47 4.43 -9.14 -0.77
CA ILE A 47 5.20 -10.24 -1.36
C ILE A 47 5.03 -11.48 -0.48
N MET A 48 4.76 -12.65 -1.10
CA MET A 48 4.67 -13.93 -0.41
C MET A 48 6.02 -14.43 0.10
#